data_AF-A0A7W8YC20-F1
#
_entry.id   AF-A0A7W8YC20-F1
#
_cell.length_a   1.000
_cell.length_b   1.000
_cell.length_c   1.000
_cell.angle_alpha   90.00
_cell.angle_beta   90.00
_cell.angle_gamma   90.00
#
_symmetry.space_group_name_H-M   'P 1'
#
loop_
_entity.id
_entity.type
_entity.pdbx_description
1 polymer ?
#
loop_
_entity_poly.entity_id
_entity_poly.type
_entity_poly.pdbx_seq_one_letter_code
_entity_poly.pdbx_strand_id
1 'polypeptide(L)'
;MTTYTPQVEGTHVYDTGMSLRGRALNKMLYSLRLPQNRELFSADEGAYCDTYGLNEEQKSAVLERDWKKMTDIGASVFYVIKLAAIDKKSMQYLGGAFTGMSLEDFTAALRAGGRKFG
;
A
#
# COMPACT_ATOMS: atom_id res chain seq x y z
N MET A 1 -26.24 -11.67 4.37
CA MET A 1 -25.72 -10.54 3.57
C MET A 1 -24.96 -11.12 2.39
N THR A 2 -25.38 -10.82 1.17
CA THR A 2 -24.69 -11.27 -0.05
C THR A 2 -23.31 -10.61 -0.13
N THR A 3 -22.25 -11.41 -0.01
CA THR A 3 -20.85 -11.02 -0.13
C THR A 3 -20.46 -10.91 -1.61
N TYR A 4 -21.13 -10.02 -2.34
CA TYR A 4 -20.77 -9.75 -3.73
C TYR A 4 -19.69 -8.67 -3.78
N THR A 5 -18.52 -9.04 -4.30
CA THR A 5 -17.44 -8.10 -4.59
C THR A 5 -17.38 -7.88 -6.10
N PRO A 6 -17.60 -6.65 -6.60
CA PRO A 6 -17.59 -6.38 -8.03
C PRO A 6 -16.21 -6.68 -8.62
N GLN A 7 -16.20 -7.26 -9.81
CA GLN A 7 -14.98 -7.41 -10.60
C GLN A 7 -14.85 -6.22 -11.54
N VAL A 8 -13.78 -5.45 -11.39
CA VAL A 8 -13.47 -4.28 -12.21
C VAL A 8 -12.06 -4.44 -12.72
N GLU A 9 -11.88 -4.44 -14.04
CA GLU A 9 -10.59 -4.66 -14.68
C GLU A 9 -9.53 -3.67 -14.16
N GLY A 10 -8.35 -4.19 -13.83
CA GLY A 10 -7.25 -3.38 -13.31
C GLY A 10 -7.50 -2.73 -11.95
N THR A 11 -8.56 -3.12 -11.22
CA THR A 11 -8.92 -2.54 -9.92
C THR A 11 -8.98 -3.61 -8.85
N HIS A 12 -8.17 -3.45 -7.81
CA HIS A 12 -8.28 -4.26 -6.60
C HIS A 12 -9.38 -3.68 -5.70
N VAL A 13 -10.49 -4.39 -5.56
CA VAL A 13 -11.62 -3.95 -4.74
C VAL A 13 -11.39 -4.32 -3.28
N TYR A 14 -11.29 -3.31 -2.42
CA TYR A 14 -11.11 -3.49 -0.98
C TYR A 14 -12.44 -3.85 -0.30
N ASP A 15 -12.74 -5.14 -0.21
CA ASP A 15 -13.94 -5.68 0.42
C ASP A 15 -13.68 -6.15 1.87
N THR A 16 -14.67 -6.81 2.48
CA THR A 16 -14.53 -7.38 3.83
C THR A 16 -13.47 -8.49 3.89
N GLY A 17 -13.34 -9.33 2.85
CA GLY A 17 -12.35 -10.40 2.79
C GLY A 17 -10.92 -9.85 2.78
N MET A 18 -10.67 -8.82 1.96
CA MET A 18 -9.39 -8.11 1.91
C MET A 18 -9.09 -7.40 3.22
N SER A 19 -10.09 -6.75 3.83
CA SER A 19 -9.94 -6.11 5.13
C SER A 19 -9.53 -7.09 6.24
N LEU A 20 -10.10 -8.30 6.23
CA LEU A 20 -9.71 -9.36 7.16
C LEU A 20 -8.29 -9.88 6.87
N ARG A 21 -7.97 -10.16 5.60
CA ARG A 21 -6.64 -10.64 5.18
C ARG A 21 -5.53 -9.66 5.56
N GLY A 22 -5.74 -8.37 5.29
CA GLY A 22 -4.77 -7.32 5.54
C GLY A 22 -4.84 -6.69 6.93
N ARG A 23 -5.62 -7.23 7.87
CA ARG A 23 -5.89 -6.58 9.17
C ARG A 23 -4.62 -6.20 9.94
N ALA A 24 -3.67 -7.13 10.05
CA ALA A 24 -2.39 -6.90 10.74
C ALA A 24 -1.57 -5.82 10.03
N LEU A 25 -1.40 -5.96 8.72
CA LEU A 25 -0.69 -5.00 7.86
C LEU A 25 -1.30 -3.60 7.92
N ASN A 26 -2.61 -3.45 7.74
CA ASN A 26 -3.29 -2.15 7.81
C ASN A 26 -3.18 -1.51 9.20
N LYS A 27 -3.26 -2.30 10.28
CA LYS A 27 -3.08 -1.81 11.64
C LYS A 27 -1.66 -1.30 11.88
N MET A 28 -0.65 -2.03 11.38
CA MET A 28 0.75 -1.62 11.43
C MET A 28 0.95 -0.31 10.65
N LEU A 29 0.55 -0.28 9.38
CA LEU A 29 0.68 0.91 8.54
C LEU A 29 -0.06 2.13 9.14
N TYR A 30 -1.21 1.92 9.79
CA TYR A 30 -1.94 3.00 10.48
C TYR A 30 -1.16 3.58 11.66
N SER A 31 -0.39 2.76 12.39
CA SER A 31 0.38 3.19 13.56
C SER A 31 1.44 4.23 13.20
N LEU A 32 1.96 4.20 11.97
CA LEU A 32 3.00 5.08 11.44
C LEU A 32 2.57 6.56 11.33
N ARG A 33 1.29 6.86 11.58
CA ARG A 33 0.83 8.25 11.76
C ARG A 33 1.51 8.94 12.94
N LEU A 34 1.91 8.18 13.97
CA LEU A 34 2.56 8.71 15.18
C LEU A 34 4.08 8.85 14.96
N PRO A 35 4.71 9.98 15.31
CA PRO A 35 6.15 10.18 15.15
C PRO A 35 7.01 9.10 15.82
N GLN A 36 6.67 8.73 17.06
CA GLN A 36 7.42 7.75 17.84
C GLN A 36 7.43 6.38 17.17
N ASN A 37 6.31 6.00 16.52
CA ASN A 37 6.22 4.75 15.79
C ASN A 37 7.07 4.75 14.51
N ARG A 38 7.26 5.91 13.87
CA ARG A 38 8.15 6.03 12.71
C ARG A 38 9.61 5.85 13.12
N GLU A 39 10.00 6.39 14.27
CA GLU A 39 11.34 6.20 14.83
C GLU A 39 11.60 4.72 15.13
N LEU A 40 10.64 4.05 15.79
CA LEU A 40 10.74 2.61 16.09
C LEU A 40 10.78 1.76 14.81
N PHE A 41 9.91 2.04 13.84
CA PHE A 41 9.91 1.34 12.56
C PHE A 41 11.24 1.52 11.82
N SER A 42 11.78 2.75 11.79
CA SER A 42 13.04 3.03 11.08
C SER A 42 14.28 2.47 11.76
N ALA A 43 14.19 2.17 13.06
CA ALA A 43 15.29 1.54 13.80
C ALA A 43 15.43 0.05 13.46
N ASP A 44 14.32 -0.68 13.33
CA ASP A 44 14.29 -2.06 12.88
C ASP A 44 12.92 -2.40 12.27
N GLU A 45 12.83 -2.31 10.95
CA GLU A 45 11.56 -2.52 10.22
C GLU A 45 11.05 -3.95 10.39
N GLY A 46 11.96 -4.92 10.43
CA GLY A 46 11.64 -6.34 10.54
C GLY A 46 11.04 -6.67 11.90
N ALA A 47 11.71 -6.26 12.97
CA ALA A 47 11.22 -6.43 14.32
C ALA A 47 9.90 -5.67 14.54
N TYR A 48 9.75 -4.47 13.95
CA TYR A 48 8.50 -3.72 14.03
C TYR A 48 7.34 -4.47 13.38
N CYS A 49 7.55 -5.06 12.20
CA CYS A 49 6.56 -5.92 11.54
C CYS A 49 6.15 -7.10 12.43
N ASP A 50 7.10 -7.73 13.12
CA ASP A 50 6.86 -8.87 14.00
C ASP A 50 5.95 -8.49 15.19
N THR A 51 6.07 -7.25 15.73
CA THR A 51 5.20 -6.79 16.82
C THR A 51 3.72 -6.69 16.44
N TYR A 52 3.39 -6.59 15.14
CA TYR A 52 2.03 -6.55 14.64
C TYR A 52 1.54 -7.91 14.13
N GLY A 53 2.38 -8.94 14.16
CA GLY A 53 2.05 -10.29 13.70
C GLY A 53 1.81 -10.37 12.20
N LEU A 54 2.58 -9.62 11.41
CA LEU A 54 2.58 -9.78 9.95
C LEU A 54 3.07 -11.19 9.62
N ASN A 55 2.42 -11.82 8.64
CA ASN A 55 2.95 -13.05 8.06
C ASN A 55 4.14 -12.76 7.13
N GLU A 56 4.87 -13.79 6.71
CA GLU A 56 6.05 -13.64 5.85
C GLU A 56 5.75 -12.89 4.55
N GLU A 57 4.61 -13.15 3.91
CA GLU A 57 4.20 -12.47 2.67
C GLU A 57 4.02 -10.96 2.89
N GLN A 58 3.37 -10.57 3.99
CA GLN A 58 3.15 -9.17 4.37
C GLN A 58 4.44 -8.48 4.77
N LYS A 59 5.28 -9.16 5.55
CA LYS A 59 6.58 -8.65 5.99
C LYS A 59 7.50 -8.39 4.80
N SER A 60 7.62 -9.35 3.88
CA SER A 60 8.43 -9.20 2.66
C SER A 60 7.96 -7.98 1.85
N ALA A 61 6.65 -7.86 1.61
CA ALA A 61 6.10 -6.74 0.85
C ALA A 61 6.47 -5.39 1.48
N VAL A 62 6.40 -5.26 2.81
CA VAL A 62 6.80 -4.05 3.56
C VAL A 62 8.29 -3.76 3.39
N LEU A 63 9.15 -4.73 3.65
CA LEU A 63 10.60 -4.54 3.62
C LEU A 63 11.12 -4.24 2.21
N GLU A 64 10.55 -4.88 1.20
CA GLU A 64 10.93 -4.71 -0.21
C GLU A 64 10.25 -3.50 -0.87
N ARG A 65 9.34 -2.83 -0.15
CA ARG A 65 8.51 -1.74 -0.68
C ARG A 65 7.73 -2.16 -1.92
N ASP A 66 7.23 -3.40 -1.96
CA ASP A 66 6.36 -3.87 -3.03
C ASP A 66 4.94 -3.32 -2.80
N TRP A 67 4.74 -2.07 -3.23
CA TRP A 67 3.49 -1.33 -3.05
C TRP A 67 2.29 -2.07 -3.65
N LYS A 68 2.48 -2.66 -4.84
CA LYS A 68 1.41 -3.39 -5.54
C LYS A 68 1.06 -4.66 -4.78
N LYS A 69 2.07 -5.42 -4.34
CA LYS A 69 1.86 -6.62 -3.54
C LYS A 69 1.15 -6.31 -2.24
N MET A 70 1.49 -5.22 -1.54
CA MET A 70 0.77 -4.79 -0.33
C MET A 70 -0.73 -4.65 -0.60
N THR A 71 -1.11 -3.99 -1.70
CA THR A 71 -2.53 -3.86 -2.05
C THR A 71 -3.16 -5.20 -2.41
N ASP A 72 -2.45 -6.06 -3.16
CA ASP A 72 -2.93 -7.39 -3.56
C ASP A 72 -3.16 -8.34 -2.36
N ILE A 73 -2.46 -8.13 -1.24
CA ILE A 73 -2.59 -8.92 0.00
C ILE A 73 -3.46 -8.23 1.06
N GLY A 74 -4.26 -7.24 0.65
CA GLY A 74 -5.30 -6.64 1.48
C GLY A 74 -4.89 -5.36 2.20
N ALA A 75 -3.80 -4.69 1.82
CA ALA A 75 -3.54 -3.34 2.30
C ALA A 75 -4.42 -2.32 1.57
N SER A 76 -5.05 -1.41 2.30
CA SER A 76 -5.68 -0.24 1.67
C SER A 76 -4.63 0.82 1.37
N VAL A 77 -4.71 1.42 0.18
CA VAL A 77 -3.80 2.49 -0.27
C VAL A 77 -3.71 3.67 0.73
N PHE A 78 -4.81 3.95 1.46
CA PHE A 78 -4.86 4.99 2.49
C PHE A 78 -4.03 4.68 3.75
N TYR A 79 -3.67 3.41 3.97
CA TYR A 79 -2.69 3.03 4.99
C TYR A 79 -1.29 2.95 4.38
N VAL A 80 -1.14 2.40 3.18
CA VAL A 80 0.15 2.29 2.46
C VAL A 80 0.85 3.66 2.33
N ILE A 81 0.11 4.74 2.07
CA ILE A 81 0.68 6.09 1.98
C ILE A 81 1.44 6.53 3.23
N LYS A 82 1.15 5.96 4.41
CA LYS A 82 1.87 6.28 5.65
C LYS A 82 3.29 5.74 5.67
N LEU A 83 3.51 4.56 5.09
CA LEU A 83 4.85 4.01 4.88
C LEU A 83 5.58 4.81 3.79
N ALA A 84 4.90 5.09 2.67
CA ALA A 84 5.46 5.93 1.61
C ALA A 84 5.90 7.32 2.11
N ALA A 85 5.18 7.89 3.09
CA ALA A 85 5.54 9.16 3.71
C ALA A 85 6.84 9.10 4.53
N ILE A 86 7.18 7.95 5.13
CA ILE A 86 8.49 7.74 5.80
C ILE A 86 9.60 7.85 4.76
N ASP A 87 9.40 7.24 3.59
CA ASP A 87 10.36 7.25 2.48
C ASP A 87 10.30 8.55 1.63
N LYS A 88 9.55 9.56 2.10
CA LYS A 88 9.32 10.85 1.41
C LYS A 88 8.77 10.69 -0.02
N LYS A 89 7.97 9.65 -0.26
CA LYS A 89 7.31 9.39 -1.54
C LYS A 89 5.93 10.01 -1.59
N SER A 90 5.56 10.55 -2.75
CA SER A 90 4.27 11.17 -2.99
C SER A 90 3.21 10.16 -3.45
N MET A 91 1.94 10.56 -3.46
CA MET A 91 0.87 9.74 -4.05
C MET A 91 1.08 9.51 -5.56
N GLN A 92 1.68 10.47 -6.27
CA GLN A 92 2.02 10.31 -7.70
C GLN A 92 3.10 9.24 -7.91
N TYR A 93 4.07 9.14 -7.00
CA TYR A 93 5.05 8.06 -7.02
C TYR A 93 4.40 6.70 -6.87
N LEU A 94 3.47 6.55 -5.91
CA LEU A 94 2.70 5.32 -5.75
C LEU A 94 1.85 5.02 -6.99
N GLY A 95 1.26 6.05 -7.60
CA GLY A 95 0.54 5.92 -8.87
C GLY A 95 1.39 5.29 -9.97
N GLY A 96 2.63 5.76 -10.15
CA GLY A 96 3.59 5.15 -11.07
C GLY A 96 3.94 3.70 -10.68
N ALA A 97 4.21 3.44 -9.40
CA ALA A 97 4.51 2.10 -8.92
C ALA A 97 3.36 1.10 -9.18
N PHE A 98 2.10 1.51 -8.98
CA PHE A 98 0.93 0.67 -9.24
C PHE A 98 0.69 0.41 -10.73
N THR A 99 1.11 1.32 -11.61
CA THR A 99 0.98 1.15 -13.07
C THR A 99 2.23 0.57 -13.73
N GLY A 100 3.31 0.34 -12.97
CA GLY A 100 4.61 -0.08 -13.52
C GLY A 100 5.33 1.02 -14.31
N MET A 101 4.92 2.27 -14.15
CA MET A 101 5.51 3.43 -14.80
C MET A 101 6.55 4.10 -13.90
N SER A 102 7.54 4.76 -14.51
CA SER A 102 8.38 5.69 -13.75
C SER A 102 7.53 6.87 -13.24
N LEU A 103 8.02 7.57 -12.21
CA LEU A 103 7.35 8.79 -11.72
C LEU A 103 7.24 9.84 -12.84
N GLU A 104 8.25 9.95 -13.70
CA GLU A 104 8.27 10.89 -14.82
C GLU A 104 7.18 10.55 -15.83
N ASP A 105 7.13 9.29 -16.28
CA ASP A 105 6.14 8.83 -17.25
C ASP A 105 4.71 8.96 -16.71
N PHE A 106 4.51 8.60 -15.44
CA PHE A 106 3.21 8.74 -14.80
C PHE A 106 2.79 10.21 -14.70
N THR A 107 3.72 11.10 -14.35
CA THR A 107 3.47 12.55 -14.30
C THR A 107 3.17 13.11 -15.68
N ALA A 108 3.89 12.67 -16.71
CA ALA A 108 3.63 13.05 -18.10
C ALA A 108 2.25 12.58 -18.55
N ALA A 109 1.86 11.34 -18.24
CA ALA A 109 0.53 10.82 -18.52
C ALA A 109 -0.58 11.63 -17.83
N LEU A 110 -0.40 12.00 -16.55
CA LEU A 110 -1.34 12.87 -15.85
C LEU A 110 -1.46 14.26 -16.50
N ARG A 111 -0.34 14.85 -16.93
CA ARG A 111 -0.33 16.15 -17.65
C ARG A 111 -1.00 16.06 -19.03
N ALA A 112 -0.90 14.90 -19.69
CA ALA A 112 -1.53 14.64 -20.98
C ALA A 112 -3.05 14.36 -20.89
N GLY A 113 -3.66 14.54 -19.72
CA GLY A 113 -5.09 14.33 -19.49
C GLY A 113 -5.43 13.02 -18.76
N GLY A 114 -4.42 12.29 -18.26
CA GLY A 114 -4.60 11.07 -17.48
C GLY A 114 -5.00 9.85 -18.30
N ARG A 115 -5.27 8.74 -17.61
CA ARG A 115 -5.73 7.49 -18.24
C ARG A 115 -7.12 7.71 -18.83
N LYS A 116 -7.26 7.44 -20.13
CA LYS A 116 -8.55 7.47 -20.83
C LYS A 116 -9.27 6.14 -20.63
N PHE A 117 -10.57 6.21 -20.36
CA PHE A 117 -11.48 5.06 -20.35
C PHE A 117 -12.41 5.22 -21.55
N GLY A 118 -12.50 4.20 -22.41
CA GLY A 118 -13.27 4.23 -23.65
C GLY A 118 -12.93 3.06 -24.55
#